data_AF-A0A818YJQ1-F1
#
_entry.id   AF-A0A818YJQ1-F1
#
_cell.length_a   1.000
_cell.length_b   1.000
_cell.length_c   1.000
_cell.angle_alpha   90.00
_cell.angle_beta   90.00
_cell.angle_gamma   90.00
#
_symmetry.space_group_name_H-M   'P 1'
#
loop_
_entity.id
_entity.type
_entity.pdbx_description
1 polymer ?
#
loop_
_entity_poly.entity_id
_entity_poly.type
_entity_poly.pdbx_seq_one_letter_code
_entity_poly.pdbx_strand_id
1 'polypeptide(L)'
;MSQQFTNVKSVFHKRFSNLSSAITNRLWLNADTNYECDVLLTFPARIDDHVIIWFLEKFIQLQPDIRISIKYHFTTGVYGFYLTFTYERILKGADALQLEKPIKQEFGGGYRIFLFDELEFYEGVEDEENFFSTQERQSIVFHLLYSIRITKLEIINGIKFKIDQSLIQRGLEKNLIRQVIPLHNKEKLNHLRETWVWPKNIFNPQPIEDIRQYFGVKIALYFCWLSCYTKALCFPALYGIYIWYYSRQSQEIDDKLFIINSLLNIIWATGFLIYWRRRQAELAYKWNTLDMEELEETRPTYKGILHRSPVTNKYEPYYPSWKRLVFRLFVTIPMLIINLVLVSFFIVIIIRLQSWIDQQLKIGRLPSLMSLTELLPKILLALVTTIFDDVYKSVCRWLTDRENYREQRVHDNQMIAKMFACACVNSYLSVFYIAFFTHKYIRLADQLITIFVIKQFWGHVK
;
A
#
# COMPACT_ATOMS: atom_id res chain seq x y z
N MET A 1 -43.87 14.64 3.30
CA MET A 1 -43.07 15.63 2.56
C MET A 1 -43.32 17.09 3.05
N SER A 2 -43.38 17.35 4.37
CA SER A 2 -43.69 18.71 4.88
C SER A 2 -43.24 18.97 6.33
N GLN A 3 -42.10 18.40 6.78
CA GLN A 3 -41.55 18.69 8.11
C GLN A 3 -40.02 18.86 8.18
N GLN A 4 -39.30 18.83 7.06
CA GLN A 4 -37.84 19.08 7.03
C GLN A 4 -37.43 20.49 6.60
N PHE A 5 -38.39 21.39 6.33
CA PHE A 5 -38.12 22.74 5.82
C PHE A 5 -38.62 23.85 6.76
N THR A 6 -38.08 23.96 7.97
CA THR A 6 -38.43 25.09 8.85
C THR A 6 -37.32 25.63 9.76
N ASN A 7 -36.04 25.26 9.60
CA ASN A 7 -35.00 25.78 10.52
C ASN A 7 -33.73 26.37 9.93
N VAL A 8 -33.67 26.69 8.62
CA VAL A 8 -32.43 27.20 7.99
C VAL A 8 -32.51 28.66 7.54
N LYS A 9 -33.64 29.37 7.72
CA LYS A 9 -33.80 30.74 7.17
C LYS A 9 -33.96 31.90 8.17
N SER A 10 -33.96 31.68 9.49
CA SER A 10 -34.22 32.77 10.45
C SER A 10 -32.99 33.39 11.14
N VAL A 11 -31.76 33.02 10.78
CA VAL A 11 -30.55 33.54 11.48
C VAL A 11 -29.68 34.48 10.63
N PHE A 12 -29.99 34.70 9.35
CA PHE A 12 -29.17 35.53 8.45
C PHE A 12 -29.73 36.93 8.20
N HIS A 13 -29.91 37.73 9.26
CA HIS A 13 -29.90 39.19 9.11
C HIS A 13 -29.61 39.93 10.42
N LYS A 14 -28.34 40.35 10.58
CA LYS A 14 -27.76 41.36 11.50
C LYS A 14 -26.67 40.82 12.43
N ARG A 15 -25.44 40.82 11.94
CA ARG A 15 -24.22 41.39 12.57
C ARG A 15 -22.98 40.81 11.90
N PHE A 16 -22.66 41.38 10.73
CA PHE A 16 -21.34 41.29 10.13
C PHE A 16 -20.39 42.18 10.94
N SER A 17 -19.44 41.56 11.66
CA SER A 17 -18.06 42.06 11.92
C SER A 17 -17.33 41.30 13.04
N ASN A 18 -18.00 40.53 13.90
CA ASN A 18 -17.36 39.90 15.08
C ASN A 18 -17.52 38.36 15.17
N LEU A 19 -17.68 37.66 14.05
CA LEU A 19 -18.13 36.26 14.04
C LEU A 19 -17.04 35.17 13.83
N SER A 20 -15.74 35.48 13.90
CA SER A 20 -14.70 34.44 13.73
C SER A 20 -14.49 33.57 14.97
N SER A 21 -14.74 34.08 16.18
CA SER A 21 -14.54 33.33 17.43
C SER A 21 -15.79 32.61 17.95
N ALA A 22 -16.98 33.03 17.52
CA ALA A 22 -18.25 32.47 18.00
C ALA A 22 -18.68 31.19 17.24
N ILE A 23 -18.29 31.06 15.97
CA ILE A 23 -18.56 29.86 15.15
C ILE A 23 -17.72 28.68 15.66
N THR A 24 -16.47 28.95 16.05
CA THR A 24 -15.56 27.97 16.64
C THR A 24 -16.15 27.34 17.89
N ASN A 25 -16.85 28.08 18.76
CA ASN A 25 -17.42 27.56 19.99
C ASN A 25 -18.76 26.82 19.83
N ARG A 26 -19.48 26.99 18.71
CA ARG A 26 -20.76 26.29 18.47
C ARG A 26 -20.67 25.02 17.64
N LEU A 27 -19.56 24.80 16.92
CA LEU A 27 -19.32 23.55 16.19
C LEU A 27 -19.01 22.35 17.11
N TRP A 28 -18.48 22.59 18.31
CA TRP A 28 -18.22 21.54 19.32
C TRP A 28 -19.47 20.94 19.95
N LEU A 29 -20.60 21.65 19.91
CA LEU A 29 -21.87 21.19 20.48
C LEU A 29 -22.52 20.05 19.67
N ASN A 30 -22.01 19.77 18.47
CA ASN A 30 -22.44 18.64 17.63
C ASN A 30 -21.40 17.51 17.60
N ALA A 31 -20.39 17.54 18.49
CA ALA A 31 -19.35 16.54 18.52
C ALA A 31 -19.77 15.34 19.37
N ASP A 32 -20.69 14.50 18.89
CA ASP A 32 -20.87 13.20 19.56
C ASP A 32 -19.59 12.37 19.39
N THR A 33 -19.32 11.61 20.45
CA THR A 33 -18.18 10.71 20.61
C THR A 33 -18.45 9.34 20.02
N ASN A 34 -19.71 9.01 19.69
CA ASN A 34 -20.15 7.75 19.10
C ASN A 34 -20.88 8.01 17.78
N TYR A 35 -20.16 8.00 16.66
CA TYR A 35 -20.79 7.85 15.35
C TYR A 35 -20.00 6.85 14.52
N GLU A 36 -20.73 5.94 13.89
CA GLU A 36 -20.24 5.07 12.82
C GLU A 36 -19.79 5.92 11.63
N CYS A 37 -18.53 6.33 11.64
CA CYS A 37 -17.92 7.06 10.54
C CYS A 37 -16.94 6.14 9.83
N ASP A 38 -17.05 6.07 8.51
CA ASP A 38 -16.23 5.16 7.70
C ASP A 38 -14.95 5.84 7.23
N VAL A 39 -15.02 7.13 6.90
CA VAL A 39 -13.93 7.87 6.25
C VAL A 39 -13.71 9.23 6.90
N LEU A 40 -12.44 9.62 7.00
CA LEU A 40 -11.97 10.94 7.45
C LEU A 40 -11.34 11.69 6.28
N LEU A 41 -11.88 12.85 5.95
CA LEU A 41 -11.30 13.81 5.01
C LEU A 41 -10.67 14.95 5.80
N THR A 42 -9.39 15.23 5.55
CA THR A 42 -8.65 16.29 6.27
C THR A 42 -8.21 17.40 5.32
N PHE A 43 -8.21 18.63 5.84
CA PHE A 43 -7.74 19.82 5.14
C PHE A 43 -6.30 20.17 5.56
N PRO A 44 -5.51 20.88 4.72
CA PRO A 44 -4.28 21.54 5.15
C PRO A 44 -4.51 22.56 6.28
N ALA A 45 -3.51 22.75 7.15
CA ALA A 45 -3.60 23.57 8.36
C ALA A 45 -3.76 25.09 8.15
N ARG A 46 -3.63 25.59 6.91
CA ARG A 46 -3.69 27.03 6.57
C ARG A 46 -4.76 27.34 5.52
N ILE A 47 -5.81 26.53 5.46
CA ILE A 47 -6.92 26.79 4.54
C ILE A 47 -7.90 27.80 5.12
N ASP A 48 -8.40 28.69 4.26
CA ASP A 48 -9.43 29.65 4.61
C ASP A 48 -10.76 28.94 4.95
N ASP A 49 -11.44 29.38 6.02
CA ASP A 49 -12.72 28.82 6.45
C ASP A 49 -13.78 28.83 5.35
N HIS A 50 -13.74 29.81 4.45
CA HIS A 50 -14.63 29.91 3.29
C HIS A 50 -14.53 28.70 2.35
N VAL A 51 -13.33 28.12 2.19
CA VAL A 51 -13.12 26.94 1.34
C VAL A 51 -13.76 25.72 2.00
N ILE A 52 -13.61 25.58 3.32
CA ILE A 52 -14.17 24.46 4.10
C ILE A 52 -15.70 24.49 4.02
N ILE A 53 -16.29 25.66 4.23
CA ILE A 53 -17.73 25.88 4.13
C ILE A 53 -18.21 25.57 2.71
N TRP A 54 -17.47 26.01 1.68
CA TRP A 54 -17.82 25.68 0.30
C TRP A 54 -17.84 24.17 0.05
N PHE A 55 -16.84 23.43 0.53
CA PHE A 55 -16.83 21.96 0.37
C PHE A 55 -18.03 21.33 1.07
N LEU A 56 -18.37 21.78 2.28
CA LEU A 56 -19.53 21.31 3.02
C LEU A 56 -20.83 21.54 2.23
N GLU A 57 -21.03 22.76 1.72
CA GLU A 57 -22.20 23.09 0.91
C GLU A 57 -22.27 22.22 -0.36
N LYS A 58 -21.14 21.98 -1.03
CA LYS A 58 -21.10 21.13 -2.22
C LYS A 58 -21.40 19.68 -1.92
N PHE A 59 -20.89 19.12 -0.83
CA PHE A 59 -21.20 17.74 -0.46
C PHE A 59 -22.70 17.57 -0.20
N ILE A 60 -23.31 18.48 0.57
CA ILE A 60 -24.74 18.44 0.88
C ILE A 60 -25.58 18.67 -0.39
N GLN A 61 -25.16 19.57 -1.27
CA GLN A 61 -25.87 19.87 -2.51
C GLN A 61 -25.81 18.71 -3.51
N LEU A 62 -24.65 18.06 -3.65
CA LEU A 62 -24.43 17.01 -4.65
C LEU A 62 -24.87 15.63 -4.18
N GLN A 63 -24.85 15.37 -2.86
CA GLN A 63 -25.26 14.11 -2.25
C GLN A 63 -26.08 14.41 -0.97
N PRO A 64 -27.42 14.37 -1.01
CA PRO A 64 -28.24 14.60 0.18
C PRO A 64 -28.13 13.47 1.22
N ASP A 65 -27.73 12.27 0.77
CA ASP A 65 -27.64 11.06 1.59
C ASP A 65 -26.34 10.95 2.41
N ILE A 66 -25.47 11.98 2.35
CA ILE A 66 -24.21 12.00 3.08
C ILE A 66 -24.40 12.55 4.50
N ARG A 67 -23.87 11.83 5.49
CA ARG A 67 -23.80 12.27 6.89
C ARG A 67 -22.40 12.81 7.16
N ILE A 68 -22.30 14.10 7.48
CA ILE A 68 -21.03 14.79 7.70
C ILE A 68 -20.96 15.32 9.13
N SER A 69 -19.94 14.89 9.87
CA SER A 69 -19.58 15.47 11.15
C SER A 69 -18.27 16.23 11.04
N ILE A 70 -18.24 17.49 11.47
CA ILE A 70 -17.06 18.35 11.36
C ILE A 70 -16.39 18.42 12.73
N LYS A 71 -15.09 18.13 12.81
CA LYS A 71 -14.30 18.35 14.03
C LYS A 71 -13.05 19.16 13.72
N TYR A 72 -12.68 20.03 14.65
CA TYR A 72 -11.41 20.73 14.61
C TYR A 72 -10.40 19.99 15.49
N HIS A 73 -9.23 19.71 14.97
CA HIS A 73 -8.17 19.05 15.73
C HIS A 73 -7.21 20.11 16.28
N PHE A 74 -7.34 20.46 17.56
CA PHE A 74 -6.52 21.49 18.21
C PHE A 74 -5.01 21.24 18.13
N THR A 75 -4.60 19.97 18.20
CA THR A 75 -3.18 19.58 18.19
C THR A 75 -2.52 19.75 16.83
N THR A 76 -3.27 19.54 15.74
CA THR A 76 -2.76 19.64 14.37
C THR A 76 -3.17 20.94 13.67
N GLY A 77 -4.11 21.70 14.25
CA GLY A 77 -4.65 22.93 13.67
C GLY A 77 -5.44 22.68 12.40
N VAL A 78 -6.11 21.53 12.28
CA VAL A 78 -6.74 21.06 11.04
C VAL A 78 -8.21 20.75 11.25
N TYR A 79 -9.04 21.13 10.29
CA TYR A 79 -10.43 20.66 10.19
C TYR A 79 -10.48 19.26 9.56
N GLY A 80 -11.30 18.39 10.15
CA GLY A 80 -11.59 17.06 9.66
C GLY A 80 -13.09 16.88 9.42
N PHE A 81 -13.45 16.35 8.26
CA PHE A 81 -14.79 15.88 7.94
C PHE A 81 -14.85 14.38 8.14
N TYR A 82 -15.70 13.96 9.06
CA TYR A 82 -16.04 12.57 9.31
C TYR A 82 -17.28 12.25 8.47
N LEU A 83 -17.11 11.32 7.53
CA LEU A 83 -18.05 11.06 6.46
C LEU A 83 -18.57 9.63 6.57
N THR A 84 -19.88 9.49 6.45
CA THR A 84 -20.57 8.22 6.18
C THR A 84 -21.79 8.50 5.30
N PHE A 85 -22.38 7.47 4.70
CA PHE A 85 -23.61 7.57 3.94
C PHE A 85 -24.77 6.90 4.70
N THR A 86 -26.00 7.13 4.26
CA THR A 86 -27.13 6.30 4.71
C THR A 86 -26.98 4.86 4.21
N TYR A 87 -27.52 3.90 4.95
CA TYR A 87 -27.43 2.48 4.58
C TYR A 87 -27.99 2.20 3.18
N GLU A 88 -29.14 2.80 2.85
CA GLU A 88 -29.74 2.68 1.52
C GLU A 88 -28.78 3.14 0.41
N ARG A 89 -28.03 4.22 0.64
CA ARG A 89 -27.05 4.73 -0.32
C ARG A 89 -25.83 3.82 -0.41
N ILE A 90 -25.41 3.20 0.70
CA ILE A 90 -24.35 2.19 0.73
C ILE A 90 -24.77 0.96 -0.07
N LEU A 91 -26.02 0.48 0.05
CA LEU A 91 -26.54 -0.62 -0.75
C LEU A 91 -26.49 -0.29 -2.25
N LYS A 92 -26.96 0.90 -2.66
CA LYS A 92 -26.83 1.36 -4.07
C LYS A 92 -25.38 1.46 -4.53
N GLY A 93 -24.47 1.83 -3.63
CA GLY A 93 -23.04 1.87 -3.90
C GLY A 93 -22.41 0.48 -4.05
N ALA A 94 -22.90 -0.52 -3.30
CA ALA A 94 -22.49 -1.92 -3.42
C ALA A 94 -22.91 -2.53 -4.76
N ASP A 95 -24.12 -2.21 -5.24
CA ASP A 95 -24.61 -2.58 -6.58
C ASP A 95 -23.75 -1.93 -7.67
N ALA A 96 -23.43 -0.64 -7.54
CA ALA A 96 -22.54 0.04 -8.47
C ALA A 96 -21.10 -0.53 -8.50
N LEU A 97 -20.65 -1.13 -7.39
CA LEU A 97 -19.38 -1.85 -7.30
C LEU A 97 -19.50 -3.34 -7.67
N GLN A 98 -20.71 -3.83 -7.99
CA GLN A 98 -21.00 -5.21 -8.34
C GLN A 98 -20.43 -6.21 -7.31
N LEU A 99 -20.51 -5.86 -6.02
CA LEU A 99 -20.00 -6.72 -4.95
C LEU A 99 -20.79 -8.03 -4.90
N GLU A 100 -20.12 -9.15 -4.71
CA GLU A 100 -20.81 -10.43 -4.56
C GLU A 100 -21.19 -10.68 -3.09
N LYS A 101 -22.42 -11.15 -2.86
CA LYS A 101 -22.98 -11.42 -1.54
C LYS A 101 -23.63 -12.80 -1.47
N PRO A 102 -23.64 -13.43 -0.28
CA PRO A 102 -24.26 -14.73 -0.10
C PRO A 102 -25.79 -14.63 -0.21
N ILE A 103 -26.40 -15.60 -0.89
CA ILE A 103 -27.85 -15.74 -1.01
C ILE A 103 -28.37 -16.61 0.14
N LYS A 104 -29.57 -16.30 0.66
CA LYS A 104 -30.27 -17.15 1.63
C LYS A 104 -30.43 -18.58 1.09
N GLN A 105 -30.33 -19.57 1.98
CA GLN A 105 -30.40 -20.99 1.61
C GLN A 105 -31.71 -21.36 0.89
N GLU A 106 -32.80 -20.65 1.19
CA GLU A 106 -34.13 -20.84 0.58
C GLU A 106 -34.14 -20.62 -0.94
N PHE A 107 -33.23 -19.78 -1.46
CA PHE A 107 -33.13 -19.46 -2.88
C PHE A 107 -31.99 -20.20 -3.60
N GLY A 108 -31.47 -21.28 -3.01
CA GLY A 108 -30.42 -22.12 -3.60
C GLY A 108 -29.01 -21.84 -3.07
N GLY A 109 -28.83 -20.83 -2.21
CA GLY A 109 -27.56 -20.48 -1.60
C GLY A 109 -26.48 -20.03 -2.59
N GLY A 110 -25.23 -20.01 -2.15
CA GLY A 110 -24.09 -19.57 -2.96
C GLY A 110 -23.88 -18.06 -2.95
N TYR A 111 -23.14 -17.56 -3.93
CA TYR A 111 -22.80 -16.14 -4.08
C TYR A 111 -23.36 -15.60 -5.40
N ARG A 112 -23.83 -14.36 -5.36
CA ARG A 112 -24.27 -13.63 -6.56
C ARG A 112 -23.92 -12.16 -6.43
N ILE A 113 -23.72 -11.51 -7.59
CA ILE A 113 -23.54 -10.06 -7.69
C ILE A 113 -24.75 -9.38 -7.03
N PHE A 114 -24.46 -8.49 -6.08
CA PHE A 114 -25.43 -7.75 -5.33
C PHE A 114 -26.20 -6.78 -6.23
N LEU A 115 -27.53 -6.82 -6.14
CA LEU A 115 -28.45 -5.98 -6.88
C LEU A 115 -29.35 -5.26 -5.88
N PHE A 116 -29.43 -3.93 -5.99
CA PHE A 116 -30.22 -3.13 -5.07
C PHE A 116 -31.72 -3.43 -5.16
N ASP A 117 -32.21 -3.82 -6.34
CA ASP A 117 -33.63 -4.13 -6.55
C ASP A 117 -34.04 -5.49 -5.97
N GLU A 118 -33.08 -6.36 -5.63
CA GLU A 118 -33.31 -7.76 -5.23
C GLU A 118 -32.84 -8.05 -3.78
N LEU A 119 -33.02 -7.10 -2.85
CA LEU A 119 -32.51 -7.22 -1.47
C LEU A 119 -32.97 -8.47 -0.72
N GLU A 120 -34.17 -8.96 -1.01
CA GLU A 120 -34.81 -10.06 -0.29
C GLU A 120 -34.03 -11.39 -0.38
N PHE A 121 -33.24 -11.58 -1.44
CA PHE A 121 -32.48 -12.81 -1.69
C PHE A 121 -31.22 -12.93 -0.84
N TYR A 122 -30.62 -11.83 -0.39
CA TYR A 122 -29.31 -11.88 0.26
C TYR A 122 -29.43 -12.16 1.77
N GLU A 123 -28.49 -12.95 2.28
CA GLU A 123 -28.44 -13.32 3.69
C GLU A 123 -27.95 -12.14 4.54
N GLY A 124 -28.65 -11.84 5.64
CA GLY A 124 -28.21 -10.84 6.61
C GLY A 124 -28.38 -9.37 6.19
N VAL A 125 -29.12 -9.05 5.12
CA VAL A 125 -29.33 -7.66 4.65
C VAL A 125 -29.99 -6.75 5.69
N GLU A 126 -30.79 -7.35 6.58
CA GLU A 126 -31.47 -6.63 7.66
C GLU A 126 -30.50 -6.11 8.74
N ASP A 127 -29.30 -6.69 8.85
CA ASP A 127 -28.26 -6.27 9.79
C ASP A 127 -27.33 -5.22 9.16
N GLU A 128 -27.64 -3.94 9.38
CA GLU A 128 -26.86 -2.79 8.88
C GLU A 128 -25.39 -2.80 9.34
N GLU A 129 -25.08 -3.39 10.50
CA GLU A 129 -23.74 -3.34 11.11
C GLU A 129 -22.81 -4.43 10.55
N ASN A 130 -23.35 -5.61 10.24
CA ASN A 130 -22.55 -6.77 9.85
C ASN A 130 -22.73 -7.23 8.40
N PHE A 131 -23.76 -6.78 7.68
CA PHE A 131 -23.96 -7.17 6.28
C PHE A 131 -22.76 -6.80 5.38
N PHE A 132 -22.21 -5.61 5.60
CA PHE A 132 -20.95 -5.20 4.97
C PHE A 132 -19.79 -5.31 5.97
N SER A 133 -18.72 -5.94 5.52
CA SER A 133 -17.45 -5.88 6.25
C SER A 133 -16.94 -4.44 6.32
N THR A 134 -16.08 -4.14 7.30
CA THR A 134 -15.52 -2.79 7.45
C THR A 134 -14.77 -2.34 6.20
N GLN A 135 -14.08 -3.26 5.52
CA GLN A 135 -13.39 -2.93 4.29
C GLN A 135 -14.35 -2.67 3.13
N GLU A 136 -15.38 -3.50 2.93
CA GLU A 136 -16.37 -3.28 1.87
C GLU A 136 -17.10 -1.94 2.07
N ARG A 137 -17.54 -1.66 3.30
CA ARG A 137 -18.21 -0.41 3.64
C ARG A 137 -17.34 0.80 3.32
N GLN A 138 -16.07 0.77 3.71
CA GLN A 138 -15.11 1.84 3.38
C GLN A 138 -14.87 1.94 1.87
N SER A 139 -14.77 0.81 1.16
CA SER A 139 -14.59 0.77 -0.30
C SER A 139 -15.77 1.42 -1.03
N ILE A 140 -17.00 1.10 -0.61
CA ILE A 140 -18.23 1.69 -1.14
C ILE A 140 -18.25 3.20 -0.87
N VAL A 141 -17.97 3.62 0.37
CA VAL A 141 -17.93 5.04 0.73
C VAL A 141 -16.87 5.78 -0.09
N PHE A 142 -15.69 5.20 -0.29
CA PHE A 142 -14.67 5.77 -1.15
C PHE A 142 -15.15 5.90 -2.60
N HIS A 143 -15.73 4.84 -3.16
CA HIS A 143 -16.26 4.87 -4.52
C HIS A 143 -17.31 5.98 -4.68
N LEU A 144 -18.27 6.05 -3.76
CA LEU A 144 -19.30 7.10 -3.75
C LEU A 144 -18.67 8.50 -3.65
N LEU A 145 -17.70 8.70 -2.75
CA LEU A 145 -17.02 9.97 -2.56
C LEU A 145 -16.24 10.42 -3.80
N TYR A 146 -15.46 9.54 -4.42
CA TYR A 146 -14.68 9.89 -5.61
C TYR A 146 -15.54 10.03 -6.87
N SER A 147 -16.70 9.36 -6.90
CA SER A 147 -17.70 9.51 -7.96
C SER A 147 -18.40 10.89 -7.96
N ILE A 148 -18.26 11.69 -6.90
CA ILE A 148 -18.88 13.03 -6.82
C ILE A 148 -18.28 13.94 -7.89
N ARG A 149 -19.10 14.27 -8.90
CA ARG A 149 -18.75 15.17 -10.00
C ARG A 149 -19.39 16.54 -9.86
N ILE A 150 -18.71 17.55 -10.37
CA ILE A 150 -19.16 18.93 -10.34
C ILE A 150 -20.10 19.20 -11.53
N THR A 151 -21.28 19.72 -11.25
CA THR A 151 -22.33 19.97 -12.24
C THR A 151 -22.22 21.34 -12.92
N LYS A 152 -21.66 22.34 -12.25
CA LYS A 152 -21.52 23.72 -12.74
C LYS A 152 -20.08 24.20 -12.63
N LEU A 153 -19.67 25.10 -13.53
CA LEU A 153 -18.34 25.69 -13.48
C LEU A 153 -18.24 26.64 -12.28
N GLU A 154 -17.32 26.33 -11.37
CA GLU A 154 -17.15 27.08 -10.12
C GLU A 154 -15.68 27.44 -9.91
N ILE A 155 -15.45 28.57 -9.22
CA ILE A 155 -14.12 29.10 -8.95
C ILE A 155 -14.01 29.38 -7.46
N ILE A 156 -12.96 28.84 -6.83
CA ILE A 156 -12.63 29.08 -5.42
C ILE A 156 -11.15 29.39 -5.33
N ASN A 157 -10.75 30.45 -4.64
CA ASN A 157 -9.35 30.83 -4.46
C ASN A 157 -8.55 30.80 -5.79
N GLY A 158 -9.17 31.24 -6.89
CA GLY A 158 -8.58 31.24 -8.23
C GLY A 158 -8.48 29.87 -8.91
N ILE A 159 -8.90 28.78 -8.26
CA ILE A 159 -8.94 27.42 -8.80
C ILE A 159 -10.26 27.21 -9.52
N LYS A 160 -10.18 26.96 -10.84
CA LYS A 160 -11.33 26.61 -11.67
C LYS A 160 -11.62 25.11 -11.56
N PHE A 161 -12.85 24.80 -11.21
CA PHE A 161 -13.44 23.47 -11.29
C PHE A 161 -14.27 23.36 -12.56
N LYS A 162 -13.92 22.40 -13.42
CA LYS A 162 -14.63 22.17 -14.68
C LYS A 162 -15.81 21.23 -14.46
N ILE A 163 -16.80 21.31 -15.35
CA ILE A 163 -17.96 20.41 -15.36
C ILE A 163 -17.48 18.97 -15.57
N ASP A 164 -18.13 18.02 -14.88
CA ASP A 164 -17.87 16.57 -14.92
C ASP A 164 -16.52 16.13 -14.30
N GLN A 165 -15.81 17.04 -13.64
CA GLN A 165 -14.59 16.71 -12.90
C GLN A 165 -14.92 16.19 -11.49
N SER A 166 -14.17 15.19 -11.00
CA SER A 166 -14.27 14.71 -9.62
C SER A 166 -13.85 15.79 -8.63
N LEU A 167 -14.73 16.07 -7.66
CA LEU A 167 -14.53 17.08 -6.62
C LEU A 167 -13.32 16.76 -5.75
N ILE A 168 -13.23 15.51 -5.28
CA ILE A 168 -12.18 15.06 -4.36
C ILE A 168 -10.85 14.93 -5.09
N GLN A 169 -10.84 14.34 -6.29
CA GLN A 169 -9.62 14.17 -7.08
C GLN A 169 -8.97 15.53 -7.35
N ARG A 170 -9.78 16.52 -7.74
CA ARG A 170 -9.32 17.89 -7.98
C ARG A 170 -8.89 18.59 -6.70
N GLY A 171 -9.61 18.38 -5.60
CA GLY A 171 -9.25 18.91 -4.29
C GLY A 171 -7.89 18.40 -3.82
N LEU A 172 -7.58 17.13 -4.02
CA LEU A 172 -6.27 16.52 -3.72
C LEU A 172 -5.17 17.06 -4.64
N GLU A 173 -5.41 17.13 -5.96
CA GLU A 173 -4.43 17.65 -6.94
C GLU A 173 -4.00 19.09 -6.62
N LYS A 174 -4.92 19.91 -6.12
CA LYS A 174 -4.70 21.31 -5.80
C LYS A 174 -4.32 21.58 -4.35
N ASN A 175 -4.09 20.53 -3.56
CA ASN A 175 -3.82 20.62 -2.12
C ASN A 175 -4.89 21.44 -1.37
N LEU A 176 -6.15 21.40 -1.83
CA LEU A 176 -7.30 21.89 -1.06
C LEU A 176 -7.76 20.83 -0.05
N ILE A 177 -7.62 19.56 -0.41
CA ILE A 177 -7.80 18.42 0.49
C ILE A 177 -6.42 17.83 0.71
N ARG A 178 -6.07 17.51 1.95
CA ARG A 178 -4.77 16.92 2.29
C ARG A 178 -4.77 15.42 2.00
N GLN A 179 -5.77 14.72 2.52
CA GLN A 179 -5.91 13.28 2.41
C GLN A 179 -7.31 12.83 2.83
N VAL A 180 -7.72 11.68 2.30
CA VAL A 180 -8.95 10.97 2.64
C VAL A 180 -8.55 9.57 3.12
N ILE A 181 -8.86 9.24 4.38
CA ILE A 181 -8.35 8.04 5.07
C ILE A 181 -9.53 7.24 5.65
N PRO A 182 -9.54 5.90 5.54
CA PRO A 182 -10.52 5.08 6.26
C PRO A 182 -10.30 5.11 7.78
N LEU A 183 -11.37 5.16 8.56
CA LEU A 183 -11.30 5.11 10.01
C LEU A 183 -11.31 3.68 10.55
N HIS A 184 -10.46 3.39 11.53
CA HIS A 184 -10.44 2.09 12.18
C HIS A 184 -11.64 1.92 13.13
N ASN A 185 -12.37 0.81 12.97
CA ASN A 185 -13.25 0.31 14.02
C ASN A 185 -12.37 -0.32 15.13
N LYS A 186 -12.41 0.26 16.33
CA LYS A 186 -11.57 -0.14 17.47
C LYS A 186 -11.94 -1.52 18.03
N GLU A 187 -13.22 -1.86 18.02
CA GLU A 187 -13.72 -3.11 18.60
C GLU A 187 -13.26 -4.31 17.77
N LYS A 188 -13.55 -4.27 16.45
CA LYS A 188 -13.09 -5.30 15.50
C LYS A 188 -11.56 -5.42 15.46
N LEU A 189 -10.83 -4.31 15.61
CA LEU A 189 -9.37 -4.32 15.66
C LEU A 189 -8.81 -4.96 16.93
N ASN A 190 -9.41 -4.68 18.10
CA ASN A 190 -8.99 -5.27 19.36
C ASN A 190 -9.23 -6.79 19.35
N HIS A 191 -10.39 -7.22 18.86
CA HIS A 191 -10.68 -8.65 18.65
C HIS A 191 -9.63 -9.32 17.75
N LEU A 192 -9.31 -8.70 16.61
CA LEU A 192 -8.29 -9.22 15.69
C LEU A 192 -6.90 -9.28 16.36
N ARG A 193 -6.54 -8.29 17.17
CA ARG A 193 -5.27 -8.25 17.90
C ARG A 193 -5.14 -9.38 18.91
N GLU A 194 -6.22 -9.72 19.62
CA GLU A 194 -6.26 -10.81 20.59
C GLU A 194 -6.20 -12.19 19.92
N THR A 195 -6.93 -12.38 18.83
CA THR A 195 -6.95 -13.66 18.11
C THR A 195 -5.65 -13.92 17.35
N TRP A 196 -5.07 -12.90 16.71
CA TRP A 196 -3.95 -13.08 15.79
C TRP A 196 -2.57 -12.79 16.38
N VAL A 197 -2.36 -11.63 17.02
CA VAL A 197 -1.01 -11.11 17.33
C VAL A 197 -0.57 -11.44 18.76
N TRP A 198 -1.52 -11.79 19.64
CA TRP A 198 -1.20 -12.04 21.04
C TRP A 198 -0.26 -13.24 21.21
N PRO A 199 0.80 -13.14 22.04
CA PRO A 199 1.84 -14.18 22.16
C PRO A 199 1.31 -15.58 22.50
N LYS A 200 0.17 -15.66 23.20
CA LYS A 200 -0.49 -16.92 23.56
C LYS A 200 -0.96 -17.72 22.33
N ASN A 201 -1.19 -17.05 21.20
CA ASN A 201 -1.79 -17.63 19.99
C ASN A 201 -0.79 -17.82 18.84
N ILE A 202 0.52 -17.77 19.12
CA ILE A 202 1.56 -17.77 18.06
C ILE A 202 1.60 -19.06 17.22
N PHE A 203 1.18 -20.19 17.80
CA PHE A 203 1.11 -21.48 17.12
C PHE A 203 -0.25 -21.75 16.46
N ASN A 204 -1.26 -20.90 16.72
CA ASN A 204 -2.57 -21.05 16.10
C ASN A 204 -2.50 -20.65 14.62
N PRO A 205 -3.34 -21.25 13.77
CA PRO A 205 -3.45 -20.82 12.38
C PRO A 205 -3.89 -19.36 12.32
N GLN A 206 -3.26 -18.57 11.46
CA GLN A 206 -3.59 -17.15 11.30
C GLN A 206 -5.04 -17.00 10.77
N PRO A 207 -5.85 -16.09 11.34
CA PRO A 207 -7.22 -15.84 10.91
C PRO A 207 -7.26 -14.98 9.64
N ILE A 208 -6.92 -15.59 8.50
CA ILE A 208 -6.79 -14.88 7.21
C ILE A 208 -8.12 -14.25 6.78
N GLU A 209 -9.24 -14.89 7.11
CA GLU A 209 -10.58 -14.43 6.75
C GLU A 209 -10.95 -13.12 7.48
N ASP A 210 -10.67 -13.05 8.79
CA ASP A 210 -10.90 -11.84 9.58
C ASP A 210 -9.99 -10.70 9.14
N ILE A 211 -8.73 -11.00 8.80
CA ILE A 211 -7.80 -10.03 8.21
C ILE A 211 -8.35 -9.50 6.89
N ARG A 212 -8.95 -10.35 6.05
CA ARG A 212 -9.57 -9.95 4.78
C ARG A 212 -10.76 -9.04 5.01
N GLN A 213 -11.69 -9.41 5.88
CA GLN A 213 -12.88 -8.60 6.16
C GLN A 213 -12.51 -7.22 6.73
N TYR A 214 -11.44 -7.15 7.52
CA TYR A 214 -11.01 -5.90 8.14
C TYR A 214 -10.14 -5.01 7.24
N PHE A 215 -9.09 -5.58 6.63
CA PHE A 215 -8.07 -4.84 5.87
C PHE A 215 -8.20 -4.97 4.34
N GLY A 216 -9.01 -5.92 3.88
CA GLY A 216 -9.22 -6.21 2.46
C GLY A 216 -8.31 -7.29 1.90
N VAL A 217 -8.62 -7.66 0.66
CA VAL A 217 -8.01 -8.79 -0.07
C VAL A 217 -6.51 -8.63 -0.24
N LYS A 218 -6.03 -7.43 -0.58
CA LYS A 218 -4.59 -7.17 -0.84
C LYS A 218 -3.73 -7.45 0.38
N ILE A 219 -4.15 -7.02 1.56
CA ILE A 219 -3.41 -7.22 2.82
C ILE A 219 -3.53 -8.66 3.30
N ALA A 220 -4.71 -9.26 3.19
CA ALA A 220 -4.90 -10.68 3.52
C ALA A 220 -4.05 -11.62 2.65
N LEU A 221 -3.94 -11.32 1.34
CA LEU A 221 -3.10 -12.09 0.43
C LEU A 221 -1.61 -12.03 0.82
N TYR A 222 -1.13 -10.87 1.27
CA TYR A 222 0.23 -10.72 1.77
C TYR A 222 0.49 -11.60 3.01
N PHE A 223 -0.39 -11.56 4.01
CA PHE A 223 -0.22 -12.37 5.21
C PHE A 223 -0.39 -13.86 4.93
N CYS A 224 -1.29 -14.23 4.02
CA CYS A 224 -1.42 -15.60 3.56
C CYS A 224 -0.13 -16.09 2.87
N TRP A 225 0.43 -15.31 1.95
CA TRP A 225 1.71 -15.60 1.31
C TRP A 225 2.83 -15.77 2.33
N LEU A 226 2.93 -14.84 3.28
CA LEU A 226 3.95 -14.86 4.33
C LEU A 226 3.85 -16.11 5.20
N SER A 227 2.63 -16.51 5.60
CA SER A 227 2.38 -17.73 6.38
C SER A 227 2.72 -18.99 5.59
N CYS A 228 2.29 -19.08 4.34
CA CYS A 228 2.62 -20.20 3.46
C CYS A 228 4.13 -20.31 3.20
N TYR A 229 4.80 -19.18 2.94
CA TYR A 229 6.23 -19.15 2.69
C TYR A 229 7.05 -19.51 3.93
N THR A 230 6.68 -19.00 5.10
CA THR A 230 7.31 -19.37 6.38
C THR A 230 7.21 -20.88 6.63
N LYS A 231 6.03 -21.48 6.44
CA LYS A 231 5.85 -22.94 6.57
C LYS A 231 6.65 -23.72 5.53
N ALA A 232 6.72 -23.23 4.29
CA ALA A 232 7.49 -23.87 3.22
C ALA A 232 9.00 -23.83 3.49
N LEU A 233 9.50 -22.75 4.11
CA LEU A 233 10.91 -22.58 4.49
C LEU A 233 11.35 -23.51 5.62
N CYS A 234 10.42 -24.10 6.39
CA CYS A 234 10.77 -25.13 7.38
C CYS A 234 11.47 -26.33 6.74
N PHE A 235 11.10 -26.71 5.50
CA PHE A 235 11.72 -27.85 4.82
C PHE A 235 13.21 -27.59 4.49
N PRO A 236 13.59 -26.51 3.76
CA PRO A 236 15.00 -26.19 3.55
C PRO A 236 15.77 -25.92 4.84
N ALA A 237 15.13 -25.37 5.87
CA ALA A 237 15.77 -25.13 7.15
C ALA A 237 16.19 -26.43 7.85
N LEU A 238 15.27 -27.39 7.99
CA LEU A 238 15.54 -28.69 8.61
C LEU A 238 16.57 -29.49 7.79
N TYR A 239 16.40 -29.51 6.46
CA TYR A 239 17.33 -30.19 5.56
C TYR A 239 18.72 -29.53 5.53
N GLY A 240 18.79 -28.20 5.62
CA GLY A 240 20.04 -27.45 5.72
C GLY A 240 20.80 -27.76 7.01
N ILE A 241 20.09 -27.86 8.15
CA ILE A 241 20.69 -28.30 9.43
C ILE A 241 21.22 -29.73 9.32
N TYR A 242 20.47 -30.62 8.66
CA TYR A 242 20.90 -31.99 8.41
C TYR A 242 22.22 -32.02 7.62
N ILE A 243 22.31 -31.34 6.46
CA ILE A 243 23.55 -31.28 5.68
C ILE A 243 24.69 -30.66 6.50
N TRP A 244 24.43 -29.55 7.20
CA TRP A 244 25.44 -28.86 7.99
C TRP A 244 26.06 -29.77 9.07
N TYR A 245 25.26 -30.66 9.66
CA TYR A 245 25.74 -31.63 10.64
C TYR A 245 26.64 -32.72 10.00
N TYR A 246 26.22 -33.30 8.87
CA TYR A 246 26.97 -34.36 8.18
C TYR A 246 28.18 -33.86 7.39
N SER A 247 28.15 -32.60 6.94
CA SER A 247 29.20 -31.97 6.13
C SER A 247 30.51 -31.69 6.90
N ARG A 248 30.65 -32.26 8.09
CA ARG A 248 31.86 -32.20 8.93
C ARG A 248 32.62 -33.52 9.01
N GLN A 249 32.10 -34.59 8.41
CA GLN A 249 32.66 -35.93 8.58
C GLN A 249 33.67 -36.33 7.51
N SER A 250 33.41 -36.07 6.22
CA SER A 250 34.36 -36.40 5.15
C SER A 250 34.12 -35.63 3.85
N GLN A 251 35.20 -35.36 3.11
CA GLN A 251 35.18 -34.57 1.89
C GLN A 251 34.43 -35.24 0.72
N GLU A 252 34.45 -36.57 0.63
CA GLU A 252 33.66 -37.30 -0.39
C GLU A 252 32.15 -37.24 -0.12
N ILE A 253 31.75 -37.17 1.15
CA ILE A 253 30.36 -36.99 1.55
C ILE A 253 29.93 -35.56 1.23
N ASP A 254 30.79 -34.56 1.42
CA ASP A 254 30.51 -33.16 1.11
C ASP A 254 30.19 -32.93 -0.38
N ASP A 255 31.00 -33.47 -1.28
CA ASP A 255 30.81 -33.32 -2.73
C ASP A 255 29.47 -33.92 -3.18
N LYS A 256 29.11 -35.08 -2.64
CA LYS A 256 27.83 -35.74 -2.92
C LYS A 256 26.65 -34.96 -2.33
N LEU A 257 26.76 -34.50 -1.08
CA LEU A 257 25.72 -33.73 -0.40
C LEU A 257 25.46 -32.39 -1.08
N PHE A 258 26.48 -31.72 -1.62
CA PHE A 258 26.33 -30.44 -2.30
C PHE A 258 25.50 -30.55 -3.58
N ILE A 259 25.73 -31.60 -4.38
CA ILE A 259 24.96 -31.87 -5.61
C ILE A 259 23.49 -32.14 -5.25
N ILE A 260 23.26 -33.03 -4.27
CA ILE A 260 21.92 -33.37 -3.80
C ILE A 260 21.19 -32.12 -3.26
N ASN A 261 21.88 -31.30 -2.47
CA ASN A 261 21.35 -30.06 -1.93
C ASN A 261 20.92 -29.07 -3.02
N SER A 262 21.74 -28.93 -4.06
CA SER A 262 21.44 -28.03 -5.18
C SER A 262 20.17 -28.46 -5.93
N LEU A 263 20.05 -29.76 -6.21
CA LEU A 263 18.86 -30.33 -6.86
C LEU A 263 17.60 -30.17 -6.00
N LEU A 264 17.70 -30.47 -4.70
CA LEU A 264 16.57 -30.34 -3.77
C LEU A 264 16.09 -28.89 -3.62
N ASN A 265 17.01 -27.92 -3.58
CA ASN A 265 16.64 -26.50 -3.54
C ASN A 265 15.88 -26.07 -4.82
N ILE A 266 16.31 -26.54 -5.99
CA ILE A 266 15.61 -26.26 -7.26
C ILE A 266 14.21 -26.89 -7.27
N ILE A 267 14.10 -28.16 -6.86
CA ILE A 267 12.81 -28.88 -6.77
C ILE A 267 11.90 -28.19 -5.75
N TRP A 268 12.41 -27.82 -4.58
CA TRP A 268 11.64 -27.12 -3.56
C TRP A 268 11.18 -25.75 -4.05
N ALA A 269 12.06 -24.94 -4.65
CA ALA A 269 11.72 -23.60 -5.11
C ALA A 269 10.65 -23.64 -6.22
N THR A 270 10.82 -24.54 -7.20
CA THR A 270 9.82 -24.74 -8.27
C THR A 270 8.51 -25.30 -7.73
N GLY A 271 8.57 -26.30 -6.85
CA GLY A 271 7.41 -26.89 -6.18
C GLY A 271 6.61 -25.87 -5.37
N PHE A 272 7.30 -25.03 -4.59
CA PHE A 272 6.67 -23.95 -3.82
C PHE A 272 5.99 -22.92 -4.73
N LEU A 273 6.64 -22.48 -5.81
CA LEU A 273 6.04 -21.53 -6.75
C LEU A 273 4.79 -22.09 -7.43
N ILE A 274 4.81 -23.37 -7.82
CA ILE A 274 3.64 -24.06 -8.39
C ILE A 274 2.52 -24.16 -7.35
N TYR A 275 2.84 -24.55 -6.12
CA TYR A 275 1.90 -24.63 -5.01
C TYR A 275 1.25 -23.26 -4.74
N TRP A 276 2.07 -22.21 -4.61
CA TRP A 276 1.58 -20.86 -4.35
C TRP A 276 0.67 -20.36 -5.46
N ARG A 277 1.03 -20.59 -6.74
CA ARG A 277 0.19 -20.21 -7.88
C ARG A 277 -1.20 -20.87 -7.81
N ARG A 278 -1.26 -22.15 -7.42
CA ARG A 278 -2.54 -22.87 -7.22
C ARG A 278 -3.33 -22.30 -6.04
N ARG A 279 -2.65 -22.07 -4.91
CA ARG A 279 -3.27 -21.50 -3.70
C ARG A 279 -3.79 -20.09 -3.93
N GLN A 280 -3.06 -19.27 -4.68
CA GLN A 280 -3.49 -17.93 -5.06
C GLN A 280 -4.76 -17.97 -5.91
N ALA A 281 -4.88 -18.91 -6.86
CA ALA A 281 -6.09 -19.08 -7.66
C ALA A 281 -7.29 -19.53 -6.81
N GLU A 282 -7.08 -20.48 -5.88
CA GLU A 282 -8.11 -20.90 -4.92
C GLU A 282 -8.60 -19.73 -4.06
N LEU A 283 -7.69 -18.90 -3.55
CA LEU A 283 -8.04 -17.72 -2.75
C LEU A 283 -8.73 -16.66 -3.60
N ALA A 284 -8.28 -16.42 -4.82
CA ALA A 284 -8.92 -15.47 -5.73
C ALA A 284 -10.36 -15.89 -6.05
N TYR A 285 -10.60 -17.20 -6.24
CA TYR A 285 -11.93 -17.76 -6.41
C TYR A 285 -12.77 -17.64 -5.12
N LYS A 286 -12.24 -18.09 -3.97
CA LYS A 286 -12.94 -18.00 -2.67
C LYS A 286 -13.31 -16.57 -2.30
N TRP A 287 -12.47 -15.62 -2.71
CA TRP A 287 -12.67 -14.20 -2.42
C TRP A 287 -13.40 -13.45 -3.53
N ASN A 288 -13.87 -14.14 -4.57
CA ASN A 288 -14.61 -13.57 -5.69
C ASN A 288 -13.89 -12.38 -6.36
N THR A 289 -12.57 -12.52 -6.51
CA THR A 289 -11.70 -11.49 -7.12
C THR A 289 -11.08 -11.95 -8.45
N LEU A 290 -11.56 -13.07 -8.99
CA LEU A 290 -10.96 -13.72 -10.17
C LEU A 290 -11.31 -12.98 -11.48
N ASP A 291 -12.55 -12.52 -11.61
CA ASP A 291 -13.12 -11.92 -12.84
C ASP A 291 -13.46 -10.42 -12.69
N MET A 292 -12.93 -9.76 -11.65
CA MET A 292 -13.17 -8.33 -11.43
C MET A 292 -12.42 -7.49 -12.47
N GLU A 293 -13.06 -7.23 -13.61
CA GLU A 293 -12.68 -6.18 -14.56
C GLU A 293 -13.10 -4.80 -14.02
N GLU A 294 -12.59 -4.42 -12.85
CA GLU A 294 -12.83 -3.08 -12.31
C GLU A 294 -12.18 -2.04 -13.23
N LEU A 295 -13.02 -1.21 -13.86
CA LEU A 295 -12.57 0.06 -14.45
C LEU A 295 -12.12 0.99 -13.32
N GLU A 296 -10.89 0.82 -12.84
CA GLU A 296 -10.30 1.64 -11.79
C GLU A 296 -10.35 3.13 -12.21
N GLU A 297 -10.77 3.99 -11.27
CA GLU A 297 -10.74 5.43 -11.50
C GLU A 297 -9.30 5.94 -11.70
N THR A 298 -9.17 7.03 -12.45
CA THR A 298 -7.87 7.66 -12.69
C THR A 298 -7.24 8.12 -11.39
N ARG A 299 -5.93 7.86 -11.23
CA ARG A 299 -5.13 8.32 -10.09
C ARG A 299 -5.24 9.86 -9.92
N PRO A 300 -5.35 10.40 -8.70
CA PRO A 300 -5.46 11.85 -8.50
C PRO A 300 -4.31 12.69 -9.03
N THR A 301 -3.11 12.14 -9.04
CA THR A 301 -1.88 12.80 -9.53
C THR A 301 -1.64 12.59 -11.02
N TYR A 302 -2.53 11.88 -11.73
CA TYR A 302 -2.43 11.68 -13.16
C TYR A 302 -2.74 12.97 -13.93
N LYS A 303 -1.84 13.36 -14.83
CA LYS A 303 -1.90 14.62 -15.58
C LYS A 303 -2.19 14.36 -17.05
N GLY A 304 -3.06 15.15 -17.65
CA GLY A 304 -3.41 14.99 -19.06
C GLY A 304 -4.25 16.14 -19.58
N ILE A 305 -4.47 16.14 -20.90
CA ILE A 305 -5.42 17.04 -21.54
C ILE A 305 -6.80 16.41 -21.35
N LEU A 306 -7.78 17.18 -20.89
CA LEU A 306 -9.15 16.66 -20.73
C LEU A 306 -9.71 16.27 -22.09
N HIS A 307 -10.10 15.00 -22.21
CA HIS A 307 -10.71 14.43 -23.40
C HIS A 307 -11.93 13.61 -22.97
N ARG A 308 -12.94 13.52 -23.84
CA ARG A 308 -14.08 12.64 -23.60
C ARG A 308 -13.64 11.20 -23.86
N SER A 309 -13.77 10.34 -22.86
CA SER A 309 -13.41 8.93 -22.98
C SER A 309 -14.39 8.20 -23.89
N PRO A 310 -13.93 7.39 -24.87
CA PRO A 310 -14.81 6.62 -25.74
C PRO A 310 -15.53 5.48 -25.01
N VAL A 311 -15.01 5.05 -23.85
CA VAL A 311 -15.56 3.93 -23.06
C VAL A 311 -16.53 4.46 -22.00
N THR A 312 -16.08 5.42 -21.18
CA THR A 312 -16.87 5.93 -20.05
C THR A 312 -17.77 7.11 -20.44
N ASN A 313 -17.59 7.69 -21.62
CA ASN A 313 -18.27 8.91 -22.09
C ASN A 313 -18.09 10.16 -21.20
N LYS A 314 -17.25 10.07 -20.16
CA LYS A 314 -16.94 11.13 -19.18
C LYS A 314 -15.70 11.93 -19.61
N TYR A 315 -15.59 13.17 -19.11
CA TYR A 315 -14.39 13.98 -19.30
C TYR A 315 -13.27 13.56 -18.35
N GLU A 316 -12.22 12.98 -18.91
CA GLU A 316 -11.08 12.47 -18.13
C GLU A 316 -9.76 13.00 -18.71
N PRO A 317 -8.72 13.18 -17.87
CA PRO A 317 -7.40 13.52 -18.38
C PRO A 317 -6.86 12.40 -19.27
N TYR A 318 -6.35 12.75 -20.45
CA TYR A 318 -5.72 11.82 -21.39
C TYR A 318 -4.25 12.19 -21.60
N TYR A 319 -3.37 11.18 -21.54
CA TYR A 319 -1.94 11.29 -21.79
C TYR A 319 -1.53 10.28 -22.88
N PRO A 320 -0.95 10.72 -24.02
CA PRO A 320 -0.59 9.82 -25.11
C PRO A 320 0.45 8.76 -24.72
N SER A 321 0.16 7.49 -25.00
CA SER A 321 1.03 6.36 -24.66
C SER A 321 2.42 6.44 -25.30
N TRP A 322 2.54 6.99 -26.51
CA TRP A 322 3.83 7.15 -27.20
C TRP A 322 4.77 8.09 -26.45
N LYS A 323 4.26 9.17 -25.84
CA LYS A 323 5.07 10.09 -25.04
C LYS A 323 5.65 9.39 -23.81
N ARG A 324 4.84 8.53 -23.18
CA ARG A 324 5.27 7.68 -22.06
C ARG A 324 6.36 6.69 -22.50
N LEU A 325 6.20 6.07 -23.67
CA LEU A 325 7.18 5.12 -24.21
C LEU A 325 8.53 5.80 -24.46
N VAL A 326 8.52 6.98 -25.09
CA VAL A 326 9.73 7.78 -25.34
C VAL A 326 10.40 8.16 -24.02
N PHE A 327 9.64 8.66 -23.04
CA PHE A 327 10.18 8.99 -21.72
C PHE A 327 10.81 7.76 -21.04
N ARG A 328 10.14 6.60 -21.10
CA ARG A 328 10.65 5.35 -20.53
C ARG A 328 11.95 4.89 -21.20
N LEU A 329 12.02 4.97 -22.53
CA LEU A 329 13.17 4.50 -23.30
C LEU A 329 14.39 5.41 -23.13
N PHE A 330 14.20 6.73 -23.15
CA PHE A 330 15.31 7.70 -23.16
C PHE A 330 15.67 8.24 -21.78
N VAL A 331 14.77 8.17 -20.79
CA VAL A 331 15.02 8.69 -19.44
C VAL A 331 15.06 7.58 -18.42
N THR A 332 13.98 6.81 -18.29
CA THR A 332 13.88 5.80 -17.21
C THR A 332 14.92 4.71 -17.34
N ILE A 333 14.97 4.00 -18.48
CA ILE A 333 15.87 2.86 -18.66
C ILE A 333 17.35 3.29 -18.51
N PRO A 334 17.82 4.37 -19.19
CA PRO A 334 19.20 4.83 -19.01
C PRO A 334 19.51 5.24 -17.58
N MET A 335 18.61 5.95 -16.90
CA MET A 335 18.83 6.36 -15.51
C MET A 335 18.92 5.16 -14.55
N LEU A 336 18.11 4.13 -14.77
CA LEU A 336 18.20 2.88 -14.01
C LEU A 336 19.53 2.16 -14.28
N ILE A 337 19.96 2.07 -15.53
CA ILE A 337 21.26 1.47 -15.89
C ILE A 337 22.42 2.25 -15.26
N ILE A 338 22.42 3.58 -15.34
CA ILE A 338 23.44 4.43 -14.72
C ILE A 338 23.47 4.20 -13.21
N ASN A 339 22.32 4.16 -12.56
CA ASN A 339 22.23 3.89 -11.12
C ASN A 339 22.80 2.50 -10.77
N LEU A 340 22.42 1.47 -11.54
CA LEU A 340 22.91 0.10 -11.36
C LEU A 340 24.43 0.00 -11.53
N VAL A 341 24.99 0.62 -12.56
CA VAL A 341 26.44 0.65 -12.83
C VAL A 341 27.17 1.39 -11.70
N LEU A 342 26.63 2.53 -11.26
CA LEU A 342 27.21 3.33 -10.18
C LEU A 342 27.25 2.54 -8.86
N VAL A 343 26.13 1.95 -8.45
CA VAL A 343 26.06 1.11 -7.23
C VAL A 343 27.05 -0.05 -7.33
N SER A 344 27.10 -0.70 -8.50
CA SER A 344 28.01 -1.82 -8.74
C SER A 344 29.47 -1.43 -8.62
N PHE A 345 29.84 -0.28 -9.18
CA PHE A 345 31.18 0.28 -9.12
C PHE A 345 31.62 0.54 -7.68
N PHE A 346 30.78 1.19 -6.87
CA PHE A 346 31.10 1.44 -5.45
C PHE A 346 31.23 0.16 -4.63
N ILE A 347 30.34 -0.81 -4.82
CA ILE A 347 30.42 -2.11 -4.14
C ILE A 347 31.74 -2.81 -4.47
N VAL A 348 32.12 -2.87 -5.74
CA VAL A 348 33.37 -3.51 -6.17
C VAL A 348 34.59 -2.78 -5.59
N ILE A 349 34.60 -1.45 -5.59
CA ILE A 349 35.68 -0.66 -4.98
C ILE A 349 35.84 -0.99 -3.50
N ILE A 350 34.74 -1.04 -2.74
CA ILE A 350 34.79 -1.33 -1.30
C ILE A 350 35.33 -2.74 -1.05
N ILE A 351 34.94 -3.73 -1.86
CA ILE A 351 35.45 -5.11 -1.73
C ILE A 351 36.95 -5.18 -2.10
N ARG A 352 37.39 -4.44 -3.11
CA ARG A 352 38.81 -4.35 -3.49
C ARG A 352 39.63 -3.68 -2.39
N LEU A 353 39.13 -2.59 -1.82
CA LEU A 353 39.73 -1.91 -0.68
C LEU A 353 39.85 -2.85 0.53
N GLN A 354 38.79 -3.59 0.85
CA GLN A 354 38.82 -4.60 1.90
C GLN A 354 39.94 -5.63 1.67
N SER A 355 40.04 -6.14 0.44
CA SER A 355 41.06 -7.12 0.08
C SER A 355 42.49 -6.57 0.21
N TRP A 356 42.69 -5.28 -0.09
CA TRP A 356 43.98 -4.61 0.07
C TRP A 356 44.33 -4.40 1.56
N ILE A 357 43.38 -3.97 2.38
CA ILE A 357 43.58 -3.83 3.83
C ILE A 357 43.96 -5.17 4.46
N ASP A 358 43.24 -6.25 4.12
CA ASP A 358 43.54 -7.60 4.60
C ASP A 358 44.98 -8.03 4.24
N GLN A 359 45.47 -7.66 3.06
CA GLN A 359 46.84 -7.97 2.64
C GLN A 359 47.87 -7.19 3.45
N GLN A 360 47.64 -5.89 3.69
CA GLN A 360 48.57 -5.06 4.47
C GLN A 360 48.62 -5.47 5.95
N LEU A 361 47.50 -5.92 6.52
CA LEU A 361 47.45 -6.48 7.87
C LEU A 361 48.30 -7.76 7.97
N LYS A 362 48.24 -8.65 6.97
CA LYS A 362 49.09 -9.86 6.92
C LYS A 362 50.58 -9.56 6.85
N ILE A 363 50.95 -8.45 6.20
CA ILE A 363 52.36 -8.03 6.03
C ILE A 363 52.88 -7.30 7.29
N GLY A 364 52.04 -7.05 8.31
CA GLY A 364 52.45 -6.41 9.57
C GLY A 364 52.76 -4.93 9.46
N ARG A 365 52.37 -4.28 8.35
CA ARG A 365 52.69 -2.87 8.06
C ARG A 365 51.74 -1.88 8.73
N LEU A 366 50.55 -2.34 9.11
CA LEU A 366 49.56 -1.57 9.88
C LEU A 366 49.55 -2.08 11.32
N PRO A 367 49.55 -1.19 12.33
CA PRO A 367 49.45 -1.61 13.72
C PRO A 367 48.16 -2.40 13.95
N SER A 368 48.26 -3.53 14.64
CA SER A 368 47.15 -4.39 14.99
C SER A 368 46.29 -3.74 16.09
N LEU A 369 45.61 -2.64 15.78
CA LEU A 369 44.34 -2.31 16.44
C LEU A 369 43.33 -3.37 15.96
N MET A 370 43.52 -4.59 16.47
CA MET A 370 43.30 -5.93 15.88
C MET A 370 41.84 -6.28 15.54
N SER A 371 40.92 -5.32 15.61
CA SER A 371 39.49 -5.54 15.34
C SER A 371 38.87 -4.39 14.54
N LEU A 372 39.26 -3.14 14.80
CA LEU A 372 38.63 -1.99 14.16
C LEU A 372 38.99 -1.88 12.67
N THR A 373 40.24 -2.13 12.30
CA THR A 373 40.72 -2.04 10.91
C THR A 373 40.14 -3.14 10.00
N GLU A 374 39.85 -4.32 10.55
CA GLU A 374 39.19 -5.42 9.84
C GLU A 374 37.67 -5.22 9.72
N LEU A 375 37.06 -4.56 10.71
CA LEU A 375 35.63 -4.29 10.74
C LEU A 375 35.24 -3.07 9.88
N LEU A 376 36.13 -2.08 9.75
CA LEU A 376 35.88 -0.83 9.04
C LEU A 376 35.34 -1.01 7.61
N PRO A 377 35.92 -1.85 6.73
CA PRO A 377 35.41 -2.03 5.37
C PRO A 377 34.04 -2.70 5.32
N LYS A 378 33.75 -3.60 6.28
CA LYS A 378 32.45 -4.26 6.41
C LYS A 378 31.37 -3.25 6.82
N ILE A 379 31.69 -2.37 7.77
CA ILE A 379 30.80 -1.27 8.17
C ILE A 379 30.58 -0.30 7.00
N LEU A 380 31.65 0.10 6.30
CA LEU A 380 31.55 0.98 5.14
C LEU A 380 30.68 0.38 4.03
N LEU A 381 30.81 -0.92 3.76
CA LEU A 381 29.96 -1.62 2.81
C LEU A 381 28.48 -1.58 3.23
N ALA A 382 28.18 -1.89 4.50
CA ALA A 382 26.82 -1.85 5.03
C ALA A 382 26.22 -0.42 4.98
N LEU A 383 27.00 0.59 5.34
CA LEU A 383 26.59 1.99 5.31
C LEU A 383 26.32 2.47 3.88
N VAL A 384 27.25 2.21 2.95
CA VAL A 384 27.12 2.63 1.55
C VAL A 384 25.93 1.95 0.87
N THR A 385 25.76 0.64 1.07
CA THR A 385 24.62 -0.10 0.51
C THR A 385 23.28 0.38 1.08
N THR A 386 23.23 0.81 2.35
CA THR A 386 22.03 1.39 2.97
C THR A 386 21.70 2.78 2.42
N ILE A 387 22.72 3.64 2.23
CA ILE A 387 22.53 4.95 1.60
C ILE A 387 22.03 4.79 0.17
N PHE A 388 22.66 3.89 -0.61
CA PHE A 388 22.21 3.62 -1.98
C PHE A 388 20.80 3.05 -2.03
N ASP A 389 20.42 2.20 -1.06
CA ASP A 389 19.05 1.70 -0.89
C ASP A 389 18.02 2.83 -0.83
N ASP A 390 18.28 3.88 -0.07
CA ASP A 390 17.36 5.00 0.06
C ASP A 390 17.41 5.96 -1.15
N VAL A 391 18.58 6.14 -1.77
CA VAL A 391 18.75 6.95 -2.98
C VAL A 391 17.99 6.34 -4.17
N TYR A 392 18.19 5.06 -4.51
CA TYR A 392 17.51 4.50 -5.67
C TYR A 392 16.00 4.38 -5.44
N LYS A 393 15.53 4.11 -4.20
CA LYS A 393 14.08 4.13 -3.90
C LYS A 393 13.48 5.50 -4.23
N SER A 394 14.18 6.57 -3.87
CA SER A 394 13.77 7.93 -4.18
C SER A 394 13.78 8.20 -5.69
N VAL A 395 14.80 7.75 -6.41
CA VAL A 395 14.88 7.83 -7.89
C VAL A 395 13.75 7.04 -8.56
N CYS A 396 13.49 5.80 -8.15
CA CYS A 396 12.43 4.95 -8.71
C CYS A 396 11.04 5.54 -8.51
N ARG A 397 10.75 6.11 -7.32
CA ARG A 397 9.48 6.84 -7.08
C ARG A 397 9.36 8.03 -8.02
N TRP A 398 10.39 8.87 -8.07
CA TRP A 398 10.42 10.05 -8.92
C TRP A 398 10.24 9.70 -10.42
N LEU A 399 10.93 8.68 -10.91
CA LEU A 399 10.80 8.21 -12.30
C LEU A 399 9.38 7.72 -12.60
N THR A 400 8.80 6.92 -11.71
CA THR A 400 7.45 6.36 -11.91
C THR A 400 6.38 7.45 -11.87
N ASP A 401 6.51 8.43 -10.98
CA ASP A 401 5.61 9.59 -10.94
C ASP A 401 5.69 10.43 -12.23
N ARG A 402 6.89 10.56 -12.82
CA ARG A 402 7.11 11.26 -14.10
C ARG A 402 6.59 10.49 -15.31
N GLU A 403 6.60 9.16 -15.28
CA GLU A 403 6.00 8.31 -16.32
C GLU A 403 4.47 8.45 -16.41
N ASN A 404 3.84 9.02 -15.37
CA ASN A 404 2.45 9.47 -15.37
C ASN A 404 1.47 8.37 -15.80
N TYR A 405 1.37 7.31 -14.99
CA TYR A 405 0.40 6.23 -15.16
C TYR A 405 -1.02 6.67 -14.77
N ARG A 406 -2.01 6.14 -15.51
CA ARG A 406 -3.44 6.45 -15.33
C ARG A 406 -4.00 5.77 -14.08
N GLU A 407 -3.77 4.47 -13.94
CA GLU A 407 -4.29 3.63 -12.87
C GLU A 407 -3.28 3.48 -11.74
N GLN A 408 -3.77 3.41 -10.50
CA GLN A 408 -2.91 3.24 -9.33
C GLN A 408 -2.23 1.86 -9.33
N ARG A 409 -2.95 0.80 -9.72
CA ARG A 409 -2.38 -0.56 -9.81
C ARG A 409 -1.21 -0.64 -10.79
N VAL A 410 -1.35 -0.05 -11.98
CA VAL A 410 -0.29 -0.06 -12.99
C VAL A 410 0.90 0.78 -12.55
N HIS A 411 0.64 1.95 -11.94
CA HIS A 411 1.67 2.77 -11.31
C HIS A 411 2.50 1.96 -10.31
N ASP A 412 1.83 1.29 -9.38
CA ASP A 412 2.48 0.57 -8.29
C ASP A 412 3.23 -0.67 -8.80
N ASN A 413 2.66 -1.42 -9.74
CA ASN A 413 3.33 -2.56 -10.38
C ASN A 413 4.63 -2.13 -11.08
N GLN A 414 4.59 -0.99 -11.79
CA GLN A 414 5.77 -0.45 -12.47
C GLN A 414 6.81 0.10 -11.50
N MET A 415 6.37 0.67 -10.38
CA MET A 415 7.26 1.09 -9.30
C MET A 415 7.94 -0.13 -8.67
N ILE A 416 7.18 -1.17 -8.34
CA ILE A 416 7.67 -2.42 -7.74
C ILE A 416 8.68 -3.09 -8.67
N ALA A 417 8.38 -3.21 -9.96
CA ALA A 417 9.30 -3.83 -10.92
C ALA A 417 10.65 -3.10 -10.97
N LYS A 418 10.66 -1.76 -11.00
CA LYS A 418 11.89 -0.96 -10.97
C LYS A 418 12.64 -1.10 -9.65
N MET A 419 11.93 -1.02 -8.53
CA MET A 419 12.52 -1.19 -7.20
C MET A 419 13.14 -2.58 -7.04
N PHE A 420 12.45 -3.63 -7.51
CA PHE A 420 12.93 -5.01 -7.46
C PHE A 420 14.23 -5.19 -8.26
N ALA A 421 14.26 -4.71 -9.51
CA ALA A 421 15.46 -4.83 -10.35
C ALA A 421 16.70 -4.19 -9.71
N CYS A 422 16.56 -2.99 -9.12
CA CYS A 422 17.65 -2.32 -8.42
C CYS A 422 18.02 -3.00 -7.09
N ALA A 423 17.01 -3.42 -6.32
CA ALA A 423 17.22 -4.07 -5.03
C ALA A 423 17.92 -5.44 -5.17
N CYS A 424 17.66 -6.18 -6.25
CA CYS A 424 18.36 -7.42 -6.57
C CYS A 424 19.86 -7.19 -6.73
N VAL A 425 20.27 -6.18 -7.50
CA VAL A 425 21.69 -5.87 -7.69
C VAL A 425 22.31 -5.43 -6.36
N ASN A 426 21.70 -4.50 -5.63
CA ASN A 426 22.28 -4.02 -4.37
C ASN A 426 22.42 -5.13 -3.30
N SER A 427 21.45 -6.05 -3.24
CA SER A 427 21.44 -7.10 -2.20
C SER A 427 22.33 -8.29 -2.53
N TYR A 428 22.51 -8.63 -3.81
CA TYR A 428 23.22 -9.85 -4.21
C TYR A 428 24.58 -9.60 -4.87
N LEU A 429 24.85 -8.41 -5.42
CA LEU A 429 26.08 -8.18 -6.19
C LEU A 429 27.35 -8.42 -5.38
N SER A 430 27.39 -8.02 -4.10
CA SER A 430 28.54 -8.27 -3.23
C SER A 430 28.81 -9.76 -3.05
N VAL A 431 27.76 -10.55 -2.82
CA VAL A 431 27.80 -12.01 -2.67
C VAL A 431 28.24 -12.67 -3.98
N PHE A 432 27.65 -12.28 -5.12
CA PHE A 432 28.04 -12.75 -6.46
C PHE A 432 29.51 -12.44 -6.74
N TYR A 433 29.97 -11.22 -6.43
CA TYR A 433 31.34 -10.82 -6.67
C TYR A 433 32.35 -11.66 -5.86
N ILE A 434 32.05 -11.92 -4.58
CA ILE A 434 32.91 -12.73 -3.72
C ILE A 434 32.94 -14.19 -4.18
N ALA A 435 31.79 -14.75 -4.56
CA ALA A 435 31.65 -16.13 -5.00
C ALA A 435 32.39 -16.39 -6.32
N PHE A 436 32.12 -15.60 -7.37
CA PHE A 436 32.58 -15.88 -8.74
C PHE A 436 33.90 -15.22 -9.13
N PHE A 437 34.28 -14.09 -8.52
CA PHE A 437 35.54 -13.41 -8.88
C PHE A 437 36.64 -13.66 -7.85
N THR A 438 36.27 -13.66 -6.55
CA THR A 438 37.27 -13.76 -5.48
C THR A 438 37.50 -15.20 -5.03
N HIS A 439 36.54 -16.12 -5.24
CA HIS A 439 36.60 -17.53 -4.85
C HIS A 439 36.96 -17.77 -3.38
N LYS A 440 36.52 -16.87 -2.48
CA LYS A 440 36.80 -16.94 -1.03
C LYS A 440 35.55 -17.34 -0.25
N TYR A 441 35.31 -18.65 -0.13
CA TYR A 441 34.10 -19.21 0.49
C TYR A 441 33.91 -18.83 1.97
N ILE A 442 34.99 -18.72 2.75
CA ILE A 442 34.91 -18.28 4.15
C ILE A 442 34.36 -16.84 4.24
N ARG A 443 34.83 -15.95 3.35
CA ARG A 443 34.34 -14.56 3.30
C ARG A 443 32.91 -14.47 2.81
N LEU A 444 32.52 -15.39 1.92
CA LEU A 444 31.15 -15.50 1.45
C LEU A 444 30.22 -15.85 2.61
N ALA A 445 30.59 -16.83 3.43
CA ALA A 445 29.83 -17.22 4.62
C ALA A 445 29.70 -16.06 5.62
N ASP A 446 30.80 -15.37 5.95
CA ASP A 446 30.78 -14.21 6.84
C ASP A 446 29.86 -13.10 6.32
N GLN A 447 29.90 -12.80 5.02
CA GLN A 447 29.05 -11.78 4.40
C GLN A 447 27.58 -12.20 4.39
N LEU A 448 27.27 -13.47 4.12
CA LEU A 448 25.90 -13.98 4.20
C LEU A 448 25.36 -13.88 5.62
N ILE A 449 26.13 -14.29 6.64
CA ILE A 449 25.72 -14.14 8.06
C ILE A 449 25.50 -12.67 8.40
N THR A 450 26.41 -11.79 7.99
CA THR A 450 26.30 -10.34 8.20
C THR A 450 25.01 -9.80 7.56
N ILE A 451 24.73 -10.17 6.31
CA ILE A 451 23.52 -9.74 5.61
C ILE A 451 22.27 -10.31 6.30
N PHE A 452 22.21 -11.61 6.60
CA PHE A 452 21.03 -12.22 7.20
C PHE A 452 20.75 -11.71 8.62
N VAL A 453 21.77 -11.58 9.47
CA VAL A 453 21.57 -11.18 10.87
C VAL A 453 21.45 -9.66 11.01
N ILE A 454 22.39 -8.89 10.46
CA ILE A 454 22.42 -7.43 10.66
C ILE A 454 21.30 -6.74 9.88
N LYS A 455 21.02 -7.15 8.64
CA LYS A 455 19.96 -6.53 7.84
C LYS A 455 18.57 -6.85 8.38
N GLN A 456 18.34 -8.07 8.89
CA GLN A 456 17.08 -8.39 9.56
C GLN A 456 16.92 -7.62 10.87
N PHE A 457 17.95 -7.58 11.70
CA PHE A 457 17.91 -6.82 12.96
C PHE A 457 17.65 -5.33 12.70
N TRP A 458 18.41 -4.72 11.80
CA TRP A 458 18.21 -3.31 11.43
C TRP A 458 16.82 -3.06 10.83
N GLY A 459 16.32 -4.00 10.03
CA GLY A 459 14.98 -3.95 9.47
C GLY A 459 13.85 -4.04 10.50
N HIS A 460 14.08 -4.64 11.67
CA HIS A 460 13.11 -4.67 12.78
C HIS A 460 13.19 -3.44 13.69
N VAL A 461 14.37 -2.80 13.76
CA VAL A 461 14.59 -1.61 14.60
C VAL A 461 14.05 -0.33 13.94
N LYS A 462 14.16 -0.23 12.60
CA LYS A 462 13.66 0.88 11.80
C LYS A 462 12.15 0.77 11.59
#